data_AF-A0A933QT05-F1
#
_entry.id   AF-A0A933QT05-F1
#
_cell.length_a   1.000
_cell.length_b   1.000
_cell.length_c   1.000
_cell.angle_alpha   90.00
_cell.angle_beta   90.00
_cell.angle_gamma   90.00
#
_symmetry.space_group_name_H-M   'P 1'
#
loop_
_entity.id
_entity.type
_entity.pdbx_description
1 polymer ?
#
loop_
_entity_poly.entity_id
_entity_poly.type
_entity_poly.pdbx_seq_one_letter_code
_entity_poly.pdbx_strand_id
1 'polypeptide(L)'
;MSIVELFYGFTLWLGSYLLARNSRQVSVQLTGWGLLAYAFALAVQIIFGQTYLIILLAPALFWIGAAIYLLPEDNSLRPILIRAWAIASIPLAILTQLNAWFAALIVVALFLCAGMIARLAFRSQFKNAFALIAVLALFVTLSSGLLILPLNWIPFDLGMTLLGLDLIFLGVALTAWDAFDEGASIRAPLARSFVASLYYAGALALIAIVLGANSTLVLMLITFGILTQTFSNAIQSWLDRLTLPQRINDERETLRQTADALPSLSLLEPTSMDEEQFTRLTRRALSNLGDLGKLASSPLVNLPMVRGSNPLDRTHALKSLLTQMIQKLKPQSDAQFGTTDEWRYYNAVYFPYVQGLKPYNRRADDESLDDVSRAALDWFQTCVPERTLHNWQNIAAKLIAEELKRQ
;
A
#
# COMPACT_ATOMS: atom_id res chain seq x y z
N MET A 1 20.91 20.66 16.10
CA MET A 1 19.80 19.71 15.97
C MET A 1 20.00 18.61 16.98
N SER A 2 19.03 18.39 17.86
CA SER A 2 19.09 17.30 18.84
C SER A 2 18.70 15.96 18.22
N ILE A 3 19.08 14.84 18.85
CA ILE A 3 18.67 13.48 18.44
C ILE A 3 17.13 13.36 18.45
N VAL A 4 16.48 14.07 19.38
CA VAL A 4 15.02 14.08 19.54
C VAL A 4 14.33 14.79 18.36
N GLU A 5 14.88 15.90 17.86
CA GLU A 5 14.36 16.60 16.67
C GLU A 5 14.48 15.74 15.40
N LEU A 6 15.60 15.01 15.25
CA LEU A 6 15.79 14.01 14.18
C LEU A 6 14.74 12.90 14.27
N PHE A 7 14.54 12.35 15.46
CA PHE A 7 13.58 11.29 15.69
C PHE A 7 12.14 11.73 15.44
N TYR A 8 11.80 12.95 15.86
CA TYR A 8 10.54 13.61 15.52
C TYR A 8 10.34 13.67 14.00
N GLY A 9 11.33 14.19 13.26
CA GLY A 9 11.27 14.30 11.81
C GLY A 9 11.08 12.95 11.12
N PHE A 10 11.85 11.93 11.53
CA PHE A 10 11.73 10.59 10.97
C PHE A 10 10.33 9.97 11.21
N THR A 11 9.82 10.11 12.43
CA THR A 11 8.49 9.59 12.81
C THR A 11 7.38 10.29 12.05
N LEU A 12 7.45 11.63 11.94
CA LEU A 12 6.50 12.43 11.20
C LEU A 12 6.50 12.04 9.72
N TRP A 13 7.68 11.89 9.12
CA TRP A 13 7.82 11.50 7.71
C TRP A 13 7.23 10.12 7.47
N LEU A 14 7.59 9.12 8.27
CA LEU A 14 7.11 7.75 8.08
C LEU A 14 5.58 7.68 8.21
N GLY A 15 5.01 8.32 9.23
CA GLY A 15 3.55 8.40 9.41
C GLY A 15 2.84 9.10 8.25
N SER A 16 3.36 10.25 7.83
CA SER A 16 2.81 11.02 6.69
C SER A 16 2.90 10.24 5.38
N TYR A 17 4.00 9.53 5.15
CA TYR A 17 4.22 8.74 3.94
C TYR A 17 3.20 7.61 3.81
N LEU A 18 2.93 6.88 4.91
CA LEU A 18 1.94 5.81 4.92
C LEU A 18 0.53 6.30 4.58
N LEU A 19 0.17 7.51 5.04
CA LEU A 19 -1.13 8.12 4.74
C LEU A 19 -1.20 8.68 3.32
N ALA A 20 -0.13 9.31 2.83
CA ALA A 20 -0.05 9.87 1.48
C ALA A 20 -0.12 8.79 0.39
N ARG A 21 0.29 7.57 0.68
CA ARG A 21 0.33 6.45 -0.27
C ARG A 21 -1.05 5.97 -0.75
N ASN A 22 -2.15 6.47 -0.20
CA ASN A 22 -3.52 6.10 -0.58
C ASN A 22 -3.75 4.57 -0.56
N SER A 23 -3.18 3.89 0.46
CA SER A 23 -3.44 2.46 0.66
C SER A 23 -4.89 2.24 1.04
N ARG A 24 -5.55 1.27 0.38
CA ARG A 24 -6.91 0.84 0.75
C ARG A 24 -6.94 0.04 2.06
N GLN A 25 -5.79 -0.38 2.57
CA GLN A 25 -5.71 -1.19 3.78
C GLN A 25 -5.81 -0.30 5.03
N VAL A 26 -6.86 -0.52 5.82
CA VAL A 26 -7.12 0.22 7.06
C VAL A 26 -6.01 0.04 8.09
N SER A 27 -5.34 -1.12 8.12
CA SER A 27 -4.20 -1.39 9.01
C SER A 27 -3.03 -0.42 8.76
N VAL A 28 -2.70 -0.15 7.50
CA VAL A 28 -1.64 0.79 7.10
C VAL A 28 -2.01 2.21 7.49
N GLN A 29 -3.27 2.61 7.30
CA GLN A 29 -3.75 3.93 7.69
C GLN A 29 -3.70 4.13 9.20
N LEU A 30 -4.17 3.15 9.99
CA LEU A 30 -4.09 3.20 11.45
C LEU A 30 -2.65 3.23 11.94
N THR A 31 -1.74 2.51 11.28
CA THR A 31 -0.30 2.58 11.58
C THR A 31 0.25 3.98 11.34
N GLY A 32 -0.10 4.60 10.21
CA GLY A 32 0.26 5.98 9.87
C GLY A 32 -0.29 7.00 10.87
N TRP A 33 -1.55 6.89 11.25
CA TRP A 33 -2.16 7.73 12.30
C TRP A 33 -1.51 7.54 13.67
N GLY A 34 -1.15 6.31 14.04
CA GLY A 34 -0.39 6.04 15.26
C GLY A 34 0.98 6.71 15.27
N LEU A 35 1.71 6.68 14.14
CA LEU A 35 2.99 7.38 13.99
C LEU A 35 2.84 8.90 14.01
N LEU A 36 1.80 9.47 13.40
CA LEU A 36 1.52 10.91 13.50
C LEU A 36 1.18 11.32 14.94
N ALA A 37 0.37 10.54 15.64
CA ALA A 37 0.08 10.77 17.06
C ALA A 37 1.36 10.68 17.91
N TYR A 38 2.27 9.76 17.57
CA TYR A 38 3.56 9.62 18.23
C TYR A 38 4.44 10.85 18.00
N ALA A 39 4.57 11.30 16.74
CA ALA A 39 5.30 12.51 16.40
C ALA A 39 4.70 13.74 17.11
N PHE A 40 3.37 13.82 17.23
CA PHE A 40 2.69 14.88 17.96
C PHE A 40 3.01 14.85 19.46
N ALA A 41 3.06 13.66 20.09
CA ALA A 41 3.49 13.50 21.47
C ALA A 41 4.91 14.05 21.69
N LEU A 42 5.84 13.72 20.78
CA LEU A 42 7.20 14.25 20.81
C LEU A 42 7.24 15.76 20.63
N ALA A 43 6.48 16.32 19.68
CA ALA A 43 6.42 17.76 19.45
C ALA A 43 5.97 18.51 20.70
N VAL A 44 4.92 18.02 21.37
CA VAL A 44 4.41 18.61 22.61
C VAL A 44 5.47 18.56 23.71
N GLN A 45 6.17 17.44 23.85
CA GLN A 45 7.27 17.30 24.80
C GLN A 45 8.42 18.27 24.50
N ILE A 46 8.82 18.43 23.23
CA ILE A 46 9.91 19.32 22.82
C ILE A 46 9.55 20.80 23.04
N ILE A 47 8.33 21.20 22.69
CA ILE A 47 7.89 22.61 22.75
C ILE A 47 7.58 23.05 24.17
N PHE A 48 6.85 22.22 24.93
CA PHE A 48 6.32 22.61 26.24
C PHE A 48 7.08 22.00 27.41
N GLY A 49 7.94 20.99 27.17
CA GLY A 49 8.58 20.22 28.24
C GLY A 49 7.60 19.39 29.06
N GLN A 50 6.36 19.22 28.57
CA GLN A 50 5.26 18.54 29.28
C GLN A 50 4.88 17.26 28.54
N THR A 51 4.52 16.24 29.31
CA THR A 51 3.99 14.97 28.79
C THR A 51 2.54 14.81 29.24
N TYR A 52 1.60 14.86 28.29
CA TYR A 52 0.19 14.62 28.59
C TYR A 52 -0.17 13.16 28.30
N LEU A 53 -0.64 12.45 29.33
CA LEU A 53 -0.98 11.03 29.22
C LEU A 53 -1.93 10.73 28.06
N ILE A 54 -2.92 11.59 27.79
CA ILE A 54 -3.88 11.37 26.70
C ILE A 54 -3.18 11.32 25.32
N ILE A 55 -2.13 12.12 25.15
CA ILE A 55 -1.38 12.22 23.89
C ILE A 55 -0.44 11.02 23.75
N LEU A 56 0.24 10.61 24.84
CA LEU A 56 1.12 9.44 24.85
C LEU A 56 0.37 8.13 24.55
N LEU A 57 -0.93 8.11 24.78
CA LEU A 57 -1.77 6.94 24.72
C LEU A 57 -2.43 6.74 23.35
N ALA A 58 -2.52 7.80 22.55
CA ALA A 58 -3.09 7.77 21.21
C ALA A 58 -2.38 6.78 20.26
N PRO A 59 -1.02 6.69 20.19
CA PRO A 59 -0.33 5.71 19.35
C PRO A 59 -0.73 4.27 19.67
N ALA A 60 -0.81 3.94 20.96
CA ALA A 60 -1.18 2.61 21.43
C ALA A 60 -2.60 2.22 20.99
N LEU A 61 -3.56 3.15 21.08
CA LEU A 61 -4.93 2.92 20.62
C LEU A 61 -5.00 2.67 19.11
N PHE A 62 -4.28 3.46 18.32
CA PHE A 62 -4.24 3.26 16.87
C PHE A 62 -3.58 1.94 16.48
N TRP A 63 -2.48 1.55 17.13
CA TRP A 63 -1.78 0.31 16.82
C TRP A 63 -2.49 -0.95 17.33
N ILE A 64 -3.29 -0.87 18.40
CA ILE A 64 -4.26 -1.93 18.73
C ILE A 64 -5.25 -2.12 17.59
N GLY A 65 -5.81 -1.03 17.06
CA GLY A 65 -6.69 -1.08 15.90
C GLY A 65 -5.97 -1.70 14.69
N ALA A 66 -4.76 -1.23 14.36
CA ALA A 66 -3.96 -1.75 13.26
C ALA A 66 -3.70 -3.26 13.40
N ALA A 67 -3.34 -3.72 14.59
CA ALA A 67 -3.15 -5.12 14.92
C ALA A 67 -4.44 -5.93 14.73
N ILE A 68 -5.59 -5.42 15.16
CA ILE A 68 -6.87 -6.10 14.96
C ILE A 68 -7.21 -6.23 13.48
N TYR A 69 -6.93 -5.20 12.67
CA TYR A 69 -7.19 -5.23 11.23
C TYR A 69 -6.26 -6.16 10.44
N LEU A 70 -5.10 -6.54 11.01
CA LEU A 70 -4.20 -7.56 10.46
C LEU A 70 -4.72 -9.00 10.66
N LEU A 71 -5.78 -9.22 11.47
CA LEU A 71 -6.40 -10.54 11.57
C LEU A 71 -7.04 -10.96 10.23
N PRO A 72 -6.98 -12.26 9.89
CA PRO A 72 -7.60 -12.80 8.68
C PRO A 72 -9.09 -12.53 8.62
N GLU A 73 -9.61 -12.34 7.41
CA GLU A 73 -11.04 -12.06 7.20
C GLU A 73 -11.93 -13.23 7.60
N ASP A 74 -11.40 -14.46 7.52
CA ASP A 74 -12.10 -15.70 7.88
C ASP A 74 -12.31 -15.87 9.39
N ASN A 75 -11.69 -15.03 10.24
CA ASN A 75 -11.82 -15.14 11.68
C ASN A 75 -13.10 -14.44 12.19
N SER A 76 -14.01 -15.23 12.75
CA SER A 76 -15.28 -14.74 13.33
C SER A 76 -15.11 -13.73 14.47
N LEU A 77 -13.95 -13.69 15.12
CA LEU A 77 -13.67 -12.74 16.20
C LEU A 77 -13.28 -11.34 15.71
N ARG A 78 -12.81 -11.19 14.47
CA ARG A 78 -12.36 -9.92 13.89
C ARG A 78 -13.43 -8.80 14.01
N PRO A 79 -14.68 -8.98 13.53
CA PRO A 79 -15.69 -7.93 13.61
C PRO A 79 -16.08 -7.56 15.04
N ILE A 80 -16.05 -8.53 15.96
CA ILE A 80 -16.36 -8.32 17.38
C ILE A 80 -15.27 -7.45 18.03
N LEU A 81 -14.01 -7.79 17.78
CA LEU A 81 -12.86 -7.04 18.32
C LEU A 81 -12.79 -5.61 17.77
N ILE A 82 -13.08 -5.40 16.48
CA ILE A 82 -13.11 -4.06 15.89
C ILE A 82 -14.17 -3.21 16.58
N ARG A 83 -15.38 -3.74 16.79
CA ARG A 83 -16.46 -3.02 17.51
C ARG A 83 -16.09 -2.75 18.96
N ALA A 84 -15.53 -3.75 19.65
CA ALA A 84 -15.10 -3.63 21.03
C ALA A 84 -14.03 -2.54 21.17
N TRP A 85 -13.03 -2.52 20.30
CA TRP A 85 -11.99 -1.48 20.26
C TRP A 85 -12.57 -0.09 19.97
N ALA A 86 -13.45 0.04 18.98
CA ALA A 86 -14.06 1.32 18.62
C ALA A 86 -14.90 1.90 19.77
N ILE A 87 -15.60 1.04 20.52
CA ILE A 87 -16.45 1.46 21.65
C ILE A 87 -15.60 1.71 22.91
N ALA A 88 -14.61 0.87 23.19
CA ALA A 88 -13.84 0.93 24.43
C ALA A 88 -12.71 1.96 24.41
N SER A 89 -12.19 2.34 23.24
CA SER A 89 -11.05 3.26 23.12
C SER A 89 -11.31 4.65 23.73
N ILE A 90 -12.47 5.25 23.47
CA ILE A 90 -12.82 6.59 24.00
C ILE A 90 -13.04 6.57 25.52
N PRO A 91 -13.89 5.69 26.10
CA PRO A 91 -14.04 5.60 27.55
C PRO A 91 -12.72 5.32 28.26
N LEU A 92 -11.88 4.44 27.68
CA LEU A 92 -10.61 4.09 28.28
C LEU A 92 -9.63 5.28 28.26
N ALA A 93 -9.59 6.05 27.17
CA ALA A 93 -8.84 7.31 27.13
C ALA A 93 -9.33 8.31 28.19
N ILE A 94 -10.64 8.44 28.40
CA ILE A 94 -11.21 9.31 29.45
C ILE A 94 -10.81 8.80 30.85
N LEU A 95 -10.96 7.50 31.11
CA LEU A 95 -10.61 6.90 32.39
C LEU A 95 -9.12 7.10 32.72
N THR A 96 -8.22 7.04 31.72
CA THR A 96 -6.79 7.29 31.94
C THR A 96 -6.48 8.70 32.43
N GLN A 97 -7.36 9.68 32.15
CA GLN A 97 -7.23 11.04 32.71
C GLN A 97 -7.62 11.10 34.19
N LEU A 98 -8.52 10.22 34.62
CA LEU A 98 -8.92 10.12 36.03
C LEU A 98 -7.88 9.37 36.85
N ASN A 99 -7.27 8.33 36.26
CA ASN A 99 -6.22 7.56 36.93
C ASN A 99 -5.25 6.93 35.91
N ALA A 100 -3.96 7.22 36.04
CA ALA A 100 -2.90 6.69 35.18
C ALA A 100 -2.83 5.15 35.16
N TRP A 101 -3.30 4.47 36.21
CA TRP A 101 -3.38 3.01 36.26
C TRP A 101 -4.22 2.41 35.13
N PHE A 102 -5.21 3.14 34.60
CA PHE A 102 -5.98 2.67 33.45
C PHE A 102 -5.15 2.56 32.16
N ALA A 103 -3.98 3.22 32.06
CA ALA A 103 -3.05 3.01 30.96
C ALA A 103 -2.49 1.58 30.93
N ALA A 104 -2.40 0.92 32.10
CA ALA A 104 -1.97 -0.49 32.17
C ALA A 104 -2.96 -1.41 31.41
N LEU A 105 -4.26 -1.10 31.40
CA LEU A 105 -5.24 -1.89 30.65
C LEU A 105 -4.97 -1.82 29.13
N ILE A 106 -4.49 -0.69 28.63
CA ILE A 106 -4.17 -0.50 27.21
C ILE A 106 -2.92 -1.27 26.85
N VAL A 107 -1.89 -1.20 27.69
CA VAL A 107 -0.68 -1.99 27.54
C VAL A 107 -1.03 -3.48 27.51
N VAL A 108 -1.82 -3.95 28.49
CA VAL A 108 -2.29 -5.35 28.54
C VAL A 108 -3.11 -5.71 27.30
N ALA A 109 -4.04 -4.86 26.85
CA ALA A 109 -4.82 -5.10 25.63
C ALA A 109 -3.93 -5.23 24.39
N LEU A 110 -2.88 -4.42 24.30
CA LEU A 110 -1.92 -4.45 23.21
C LEU A 110 -1.10 -5.75 23.22
N PHE A 111 -0.61 -6.18 24.39
CA PHE A 111 0.05 -7.48 24.57
C PHE A 111 -0.87 -8.65 24.25
N LEU A 112 -2.15 -8.60 24.67
CA LEU A 112 -3.14 -9.64 24.37
C LEU A 112 -3.42 -9.74 22.87
N CYS A 113 -3.58 -8.60 22.18
CA CYS A 113 -3.74 -8.57 20.73
C CYS A 113 -2.51 -9.15 20.02
N ALA A 114 -1.30 -8.70 20.41
CA ALA A 114 -0.05 -9.23 19.86
C ALA A 114 0.09 -10.74 20.08
N GLY A 115 -0.23 -11.23 21.29
CA GLY A 115 -0.17 -12.66 21.64
C GLY A 115 -1.19 -13.50 20.88
N MET A 116 -2.42 -13.02 20.72
CA MET A 116 -3.45 -13.69 19.91
C MET A 116 -3.01 -13.82 18.45
N ILE A 117 -2.49 -12.74 17.87
CA ILE A 117 -2.07 -12.72 16.48
C ILE A 117 -0.81 -13.55 16.28
N ALA A 118 0.17 -13.49 17.19
CA ALA A 118 1.34 -14.36 17.15
C ALA A 118 0.93 -15.83 17.21
N ARG A 119 0.02 -16.21 18.11
CA ARG A 119 -0.50 -17.59 18.20
C ARG A 119 -1.18 -18.03 16.90
N LEU A 120 -1.93 -17.14 16.26
CA LEU A 120 -2.56 -17.42 14.97
C LEU A 120 -1.52 -17.53 13.85
N ALA A 121 -0.50 -16.67 13.86
CA ALA A 121 0.61 -16.67 12.92
C ALA A 121 1.48 -17.93 13.01
N PHE A 122 1.62 -18.51 14.20
CA PHE A 122 2.30 -19.80 14.40
C PHE A 122 1.45 -21.00 13.99
N ARG A 123 0.11 -20.90 14.04
CA ARG A 123 -0.80 -22.03 13.73
C ARG A 123 -1.16 -22.12 12.25
N SER A 124 -1.40 -20.98 11.61
CA SER A 124 -1.63 -20.91 10.19
C SER A 124 -0.28 -20.69 9.50
N GLN A 125 0.04 -21.50 8.49
CA GLN A 125 1.24 -21.32 7.66
C GLN A 125 1.15 -20.03 6.82
N PHE A 126 1.13 -18.85 7.47
CA PHE A 126 1.28 -17.59 6.78
C PHE A 126 2.66 -17.56 6.16
N LYS A 127 2.73 -17.28 4.85
CA LYS A 127 4.00 -17.19 4.13
C LYS A 127 5.00 -16.21 4.78
N ASN A 128 4.50 -15.22 5.53
CA ASN A 128 5.29 -14.16 6.17
C ASN A 128 5.06 -14.01 7.69
N ALA A 129 4.78 -15.10 8.42
CA ALA A 129 4.50 -15.04 9.86
C ALA A 129 5.53 -14.22 10.68
N PHE A 130 6.82 -14.33 10.34
CA PHE A 130 7.91 -13.61 11.04
C PHE A 130 7.83 -12.09 10.91
N ALA A 131 7.52 -11.56 9.71
CA ALA A 131 7.42 -10.13 9.50
C ALA A 131 6.20 -9.54 10.23
N LEU A 132 5.10 -10.29 10.31
CA LEU A 132 3.91 -9.92 11.06
C LEU A 132 4.23 -9.82 12.56
N ILE A 133 4.90 -10.85 13.10
CA ILE A 133 5.31 -10.89 14.51
C ILE A 133 6.28 -9.75 14.81
N ALA A 134 7.21 -9.44 13.90
CA ALA A 134 8.13 -8.32 14.05
C ALA A 134 7.38 -6.98 14.13
N VAL A 135 6.44 -6.71 13.21
CA VAL A 135 5.64 -5.46 13.26
C VAL A 135 4.83 -5.35 14.54
N LEU A 136 4.22 -6.45 15.00
CA LEU A 136 3.45 -6.47 16.25
C LEU A 136 4.35 -6.24 17.47
N ALA A 137 5.52 -6.87 17.51
CA ALA A 137 6.50 -6.63 18.57
C ALA A 137 6.91 -5.16 18.61
N LEU A 138 7.14 -4.54 17.44
CA LEU A 138 7.49 -3.11 17.35
C LEU A 138 6.37 -2.19 17.80
N PHE A 139 5.10 -2.51 17.52
CA PHE A 139 3.96 -1.75 18.06
C PHE A 139 3.92 -1.80 19.58
N VAL A 140 4.20 -2.98 20.16
CA VAL A 140 4.28 -3.16 21.60
C VAL A 140 5.42 -2.35 22.20
N THR A 141 6.64 -2.49 21.66
CA THR A 141 7.83 -1.83 22.22
C THR A 141 7.76 -0.32 22.07
N LEU A 142 7.35 0.20 20.92
CA LEU A 142 7.20 1.65 20.72
C LEU A 142 6.12 2.26 21.62
N SER A 143 4.98 1.57 21.81
CA SER A 143 3.89 2.07 22.66
C SER A 143 4.26 2.05 24.13
N SER A 144 4.76 0.91 24.59
CA SER A 144 5.13 0.74 26.00
C SER A 144 6.33 1.60 26.35
N GLY A 145 7.34 1.69 25.48
CA GLY A 145 8.51 2.53 25.69
C GLY A 145 8.18 4.01 25.81
N LEU A 146 7.24 4.53 24.99
CA LEU A 146 6.77 5.92 25.11
C LEU A 146 6.09 6.17 26.47
N LEU A 147 5.28 5.22 26.96
CA LEU A 147 4.62 5.32 28.26
C LEU A 147 5.58 5.19 29.45
N ILE A 148 6.70 4.47 29.28
CA ILE A 148 7.71 4.26 30.32
C ILE A 148 8.68 5.45 30.42
N LEU A 149 8.96 6.15 29.32
CA LEU A 149 9.84 7.33 29.31
C LEU A 149 9.60 8.34 30.45
N PRO A 150 8.36 8.80 30.73
CA PRO A 150 8.11 9.76 31.81
C PRO A 150 8.33 9.19 33.22
N LEU A 151 8.47 7.86 33.37
CA LEU A 151 8.75 7.23 34.67
C LEU A 151 10.23 7.35 35.09
N ASN A 152 11.11 7.86 34.22
CA ASN A 152 12.55 8.03 34.48
C ASN A 152 13.28 6.73 34.90
N TRP A 153 12.76 5.55 34.52
CA TRP A 153 13.41 4.27 34.81
C TRP A 153 14.70 4.05 34.01
N ILE A 154 14.78 4.69 32.84
CA ILE A 154 15.91 4.62 31.92
C ILE A 154 16.33 6.08 31.62
N PRO A 155 17.64 6.37 31.46
CA PRO A 155 18.08 7.70 31.02
C PRO A 155 17.36 8.12 29.74
N PHE A 156 16.88 9.36 29.71
CA PHE A 156 16.05 9.87 28.61
C PHE A 156 16.72 9.70 27.24
N ASP A 157 18.01 10.03 27.14
CA ASP A 157 18.78 9.92 25.90
C ASP A 157 18.89 8.47 25.39
N LEU A 158 19.04 7.52 26.31
CA LEU A 158 19.13 6.09 26.00
C LEU A 158 17.75 5.56 25.56
N GLY A 159 16.69 5.90 26.31
CA GLY A 159 15.32 5.54 25.95
C GLY A 159 14.92 6.05 24.57
N MET A 160 15.27 7.31 24.25
CA MET A 160 15.00 7.91 22.94
C MET A 160 15.82 7.24 21.82
N THR A 161 17.07 6.85 22.10
CA THR A 161 17.90 6.14 21.12
C THR A 161 17.32 4.75 20.81
N LEU A 162 16.86 4.01 21.83
CA LEU A 162 16.20 2.71 21.66
C LEU A 162 14.91 2.83 20.84
N LEU A 163 14.06 3.81 21.16
CA LEU A 163 12.83 4.06 20.41
C LEU A 163 13.10 4.48 18.96
N GLY A 164 14.17 5.26 18.73
CA GLY A 164 14.69 5.57 17.39
C GLY A 164 15.04 4.33 16.59
N LEU A 165 15.75 3.40 17.21
CA LEU A 165 16.17 2.15 16.60
C LEU A 165 14.96 1.27 16.24
N ASP A 166 14.00 1.13 17.16
CA ASP A 166 12.75 0.42 16.91
C ASP A 166 11.96 1.01 15.72
N LEU A 167 11.96 2.34 15.57
CA LEU A 167 11.25 2.99 14.47
C LEU A 167 11.94 2.75 13.11
N ILE A 168 13.27 2.66 13.09
CA ILE A 168 14.02 2.24 11.90
C ILE A 168 13.65 0.80 11.54
N PHE A 169 13.61 -0.10 12.53
CA PHE A 169 13.16 -1.47 12.31
C PHE A 169 11.71 -1.53 11.82
N LEU A 170 10.84 -0.65 12.29
CA LEU A 170 9.46 -0.56 11.80
C LEU A 170 9.42 -0.15 10.33
N GLY A 171 10.18 0.87 9.94
CA GLY A 171 10.32 1.27 8.54
C GLY A 171 10.81 0.13 7.65
N VAL A 172 11.84 -0.60 8.10
CA VAL A 172 12.36 -1.79 7.39
C VAL A 172 11.32 -2.90 7.32
N ALA A 173 10.65 -3.23 8.43
CA ALA A 173 9.64 -4.28 8.48
C ALA A 173 8.45 -3.98 7.56
N LEU A 174 8.01 -2.72 7.51
CA LEU A 174 6.97 -2.26 6.58
C LEU A 174 7.41 -2.42 5.12
N THR A 175 8.64 -2.01 4.76
CA THR A 175 9.15 -2.19 3.39
C THR A 175 9.28 -3.66 3.01
N ALA A 176 9.66 -4.52 3.96
CA ALA A 176 9.78 -5.95 3.72
C ALA A 176 8.40 -6.58 3.52
N TRP A 177 7.45 -6.34 4.44
CA TRP A 177 6.08 -6.88 4.37
C TRP A 177 5.41 -6.55 3.04
N ASP A 178 5.48 -5.29 2.65
CA ASP A 178 4.67 -4.73 1.57
C ASP A 178 5.28 -5.04 0.18
N ALA A 179 6.61 -5.16 0.10
CA ALA A 179 7.27 -5.65 -1.12
C ALA A 179 6.82 -7.07 -1.50
N PHE A 180 6.35 -7.87 -0.54
CA PHE A 180 5.83 -9.21 -0.78
C PHE A 180 4.32 -9.26 -1.10
N ASP A 181 3.52 -8.35 -0.53
CA ASP A 181 2.07 -8.30 -0.77
C ASP A 181 1.71 -7.66 -2.13
N GLU A 182 2.33 -6.52 -2.48
CA GLU A 182 1.97 -5.79 -3.70
C GLU A 182 2.83 -6.15 -4.93
N GLY A 183 4.01 -6.76 -4.73
CA GLY A 183 4.94 -7.17 -5.80
C GLY A 183 5.60 -6.02 -6.56
N ALA A 184 5.35 -4.77 -6.15
CA ALA A 184 6.09 -3.59 -6.57
C ALA A 184 7.18 -3.30 -5.53
N SER A 185 8.39 -2.94 -5.98
CA SER A 185 9.50 -2.62 -5.08
C SER A 185 9.28 -1.27 -4.39
N ILE A 186 8.52 -1.28 -3.29
CA ILE A 186 8.19 -0.09 -2.47
C ILE A 186 9.44 0.61 -1.92
N ARG A 187 10.58 -0.09 -1.89
CA ARG A 187 11.87 0.44 -1.49
C ARG A 187 12.26 1.72 -2.24
N ALA A 188 12.06 1.76 -3.56
CA ALA A 188 12.49 2.90 -4.37
C ALA A 188 11.59 4.15 -4.15
N PRO A 189 10.25 4.07 -4.20
CA PRO A 189 9.39 5.21 -3.86
C PRO A 189 9.57 5.70 -2.41
N LEU A 190 9.74 4.79 -1.45
CA LEU A 190 9.95 5.15 -0.05
C LEU A 190 11.30 5.85 0.14
N ALA A 191 12.40 5.31 -0.42
CA ALA A 191 13.71 5.93 -0.35
C ALA A 191 13.73 7.30 -1.05
N ARG A 192 13.06 7.43 -2.20
CA ARG A 192 12.92 8.72 -2.91
C ARG A 192 12.19 9.75 -2.04
N SER A 193 11.06 9.38 -1.43
CA SER A 193 10.33 10.26 -0.53
C SER A 193 11.16 10.65 0.69
N PHE A 194 11.87 9.68 1.29
CA PHE A 194 12.75 9.93 2.42
C PHE A 194 13.83 10.95 2.08
N VAL A 195 14.58 10.73 0.99
CA VAL A 195 15.67 11.61 0.56
C VAL A 195 15.14 13.00 0.22
N ALA A 196 14.00 13.10 -0.47
CA ALA A 196 13.41 14.38 -0.82
C ALA A 196 12.95 15.16 0.42
N SER A 197 12.26 14.50 1.35
CA SER A 197 11.81 15.12 2.61
C SER A 197 12.99 15.49 3.51
N LEU A 198 14.02 14.64 3.58
CA LEU A 198 15.25 14.92 4.32
C LEU A 198 16.00 16.12 3.74
N TYR A 199 16.10 16.22 2.42
CA TYR A 199 16.72 17.36 1.75
C TYR A 199 15.97 18.65 2.04
N TYR A 200 14.64 18.66 1.85
CA TYR A 200 13.83 19.86 1.99
C TYR A 200 13.70 20.31 3.45
N ALA A 201 13.32 19.40 4.36
CA ALA A 201 13.20 19.71 5.78
C ALA A 201 14.57 19.94 6.43
N GLY A 202 15.59 19.19 6.03
CA GLY A 202 16.97 19.36 6.50
C GLY A 202 17.57 20.69 6.09
N ALA A 203 17.33 21.16 4.86
CA ALA A 203 17.75 22.50 4.42
C ALA A 203 17.08 23.60 5.25
N LEU A 204 15.76 23.52 5.46
CA LEU A 204 15.03 24.50 6.29
C LEU A 204 15.52 24.48 7.75
N ALA A 205 15.71 23.30 8.32
CA ALA A 205 16.23 23.14 9.67
C ALA A 205 17.65 23.70 9.81
N LEU A 206 18.53 23.43 8.83
CA LEU A 206 19.91 23.91 8.83
C LEU A 206 19.97 25.44 8.74
N ILE A 207 19.17 26.05 7.86
CA ILE A 207 19.05 27.51 7.77
C ILE A 207 18.61 28.09 9.12
N ALA A 208 17.58 27.53 9.73
CA ALA A 208 17.09 28.00 11.03
C ALA A 208 18.15 27.87 12.15
N ILE A 209 18.87 26.75 12.18
CA ILE A 209 19.95 26.53 13.16
C ILE A 209 21.09 27.54 12.97
N VAL A 210 21.52 27.79 11.73
CA VAL A 210 22.57 28.77 11.41
C VAL A 210 22.15 30.18 11.79
N LEU A 211 20.87 30.51 11.65
CA LEU A 211 20.30 31.79 12.08
C LEU A 211 20.03 31.87 13.59
N GLY A 212 20.40 30.85 14.37
CA GLY A 212 20.22 30.83 15.82
C GLY A 212 18.76 30.72 16.26
N ALA A 213 17.89 30.12 15.44
CA ALA A 213 16.49 29.94 15.78
C ALA A 213 16.29 28.97 16.96
N ASN A 214 15.19 29.15 17.68
CA ASN A 214 14.79 28.26 18.76
C ASN A 214 14.29 26.90 18.24
N SER A 215 14.29 25.88 19.11
CA SER A 215 13.81 24.53 18.78
C SER A 215 12.37 24.51 18.26
N THR A 216 11.50 25.40 18.73
CA THR A 216 10.13 25.52 18.24
C THR A 216 10.07 25.87 16.76
N LEU A 217 10.85 26.87 16.32
CA LEU A 217 10.90 27.27 14.91
C LEU A 217 11.53 26.18 14.05
N VAL A 218 12.61 25.56 14.52
CA VAL A 218 13.24 24.41 13.85
C VAL A 218 12.22 23.29 13.66
N LEU A 219 11.46 22.95 14.71
CA LEU A 219 10.44 21.91 14.66
C LEU A 219 9.33 22.26 13.65
N MET A 220 8.79 23.49 13.70
CA MET A 220 7.78 23.95 12.74
C MET A 220 8.26 23.86 11.28
N LEU A 221 9.52 24.21 11.02
CA LEU A 221 10.10 24.11 9.68
C LEU A 221 10.33 22.67 9.24
N ILE A 222 10.75 21.78 10.15
CA ILE A 222 10.82 20.34 9.87
C ILE A 222 9.43 19.81 9.54
N THR A 223 8.41 20.16 10.34
CA THR A 223 7.02 19.77 10.11
C THR A 223 6.54 20.25 8.75
N PHE A 224 6.74 21.53 8.45
CA PHE A 224 6.34 22.14 7.18
C PHE A 224 7.04 21.45 6.00
N GLY A 225 8.37 21.31 6.05
CA GLY A 225 9.13 20.70 4.97
C GLY A 225 8.72 19.26 4.70
N ILE A 226 8.55 18.45 5.75
CA ILE A 226 8.12 17.06 5.62
C ILE A 226 6.71 16.97 5.06
N LEU A 227 5.74 17.71 5.60
CA LEU A 227 4.35 17.62 5.17
C LEU A 227 4.18 18.14 3.73
N THR A 228 4.75 19.30 3.40
CA THR A 228 4.67 19.86 2.05
C THR A 228 5.31 18.92 1.02
N GLN A 229 6.46 18.32 1.33
CA GLN A 229 7.11 17.39 0.41
C GLN A 229 6.36 16.07 0.28
N THR A 230 5.89 15.50 1.40
CA THR A 230 5.22 14.19 1.40
C THR A 230 3.84 14.26 0.75
N PHE A 231 3.12 15.38 0.93
CA PHE A 231 1.81 15.60 0.33
C PHE A 231 1.87 16.44 -0.96
N SER A 232 3.04 16.60 -1.59
CA SER A 232 3.21 17.45 -2.78
C SER A 232 2.22 17.09 -3.90
N ASN A 233 2.01 15.79 -4.17
CA ASN A 233 1.06 15.33 -5.17
C ASN A 233 -0.40 15.67 -4.82
N ALA A 234 -0.77 15.58 -3.54
CA ALA A 234 -2.12 15.94 -3.07
C ALA A 234 -2.36 17.45 -3.10
N ILE A 235 -1.35 18.24 -2.76
CA ILE A 235 -1.39 19.70 -2.85
C ILE A 235 -1.52 20.12 -4.32
N GLN A 236 -0.72 19.52 -5.21
CA GLN A 236 -0.81 19.78 -6.64
C GLN A 236 -2.17 19.38 -7.22
N SER A 237 -2.71 18.21 -6.88
CA SER A 237 -4.02 17.78 -7.40
C SER A 237 -5.15 18.68 -6.90
N TRP A 238 -5.06 19.18 -5.67
CA TRP A 238 -6.01 20.16 -5.15
C TRP A 238 -5.91 21.50 -5.89
N LEU A 239 -4.70 22.01 -6.12
CA LEU A 239 -4.47 23.24 -6.90
C LEU A 239 -4.93 23.09 -8.35
N ASP A 240 -4.64 21.97 -8.99
CA ASP A 240 -5.04 21.65 -10.36
C ASP A 240 -6.58 21.60 -10.47
N ARG A 241 -7.28 21.02 -9.48
CA ARG A 241 -8.76 21.04 -9.41
C ARG A 241 -9.37 22.43 -9.30
N LEU A 242 -8.67 23.37 -8.66
CA LEU A 242 -9.14 24.75 -8.51
C LEU A 242 -8.86 25.62 -9.74
N THR A 243 -7.80 25.31 -10.48
CA THR A 243 -7.28 26.17 -11.54
C THR A 243 -7.62 25.69 -12.95
N LEU A 244 -7.81 24.39 -13.14
CA LEU A 244 -7.93 23.78 -14.48
C LEU A 244 -9.29 23.09 -14.71
N PRO A 245 -9.76 23.06 -15.97
CA PRO A 245 -10.90 22.24 -16.37
C PRO A 245 -10.65 20.75 -16.15
N GLN A 246 -11.72 20.01 -15.81
CA GLN A 246 -11.66 18.58 -15.46
C GLN A 246 -10.91 17.70 -16.47
N ARG A 247 -11.15 17.91 -17.77
CA ARG A 247 -10.50 17.13 -18.84
C ARG A 247 -8.97 17.21 -18.81
N ILE A 248 -8.41 18.40 -18.56
CA ILE A 248 -6.95 18.60 -18.51
C ILE A 248 -6.37 17.98 -17.23
N ASN A 249 -7.14 18.02 -16.13
CA ASN A 249 -6.75 17.38 -14.88
C ASN A 249 -6.64 15.86 -15.03
N ASP A 250 -7.61 15.24 -15.70
CA ASP A 250 -7.62 13.79 -15.94
C ASP A 250 -6.41 13.36 -16.80
N GLU A 251 -6.11 14.13 -17.86
CA GLU A 251 -4.94 13.88 -18.72
C GLU A 251 -3.61 14.06 -17.94
N ARG A 252 -3.48 15.12 -17.12
CA ARG A 252 -2.27 15.36 -16.31
C ARG A 252 -2.09 14.32 -15.21
N GLU A 253 -3.17 13.89 -14.56
CA GLU A 253 -3.13 12.82 -13.56
C GLU A 253 -2.67 11.51 -14.19
N THR A 254 -3.19 11.17 -15.39
CA THR A 254 -2.77 9.98 -16.14
C THR A 254 -1.28 10.02 -16.49
N LEU A 255 -0.77 11.16 -16.96
CA LEU A 255 0.65 11.33 -17.28
C LEU A 255 1.54 11.23 -16.04
N ARG A 256 1.12 11.82 -14.90
CA ARG A 256 1.85 11.71 -13.62
C ARG A 256 1.88 10.27 -13.11
N GLN A 257 0.75 9.58 -13.11
CA GLN A 257 0.69 8.17 -12.71
C GLN A 257 1.60 7.30 -13.60
N THR A 258 1.65 7.60 -14.90
CA THR A 258 2.55 6.90 -15.82
C THR A 258 4.01 7.19 -15.50
N ALA A 259 4.37 8.46 -15.25
CA ALA A 259 5.72 8.87 -14.87
C ALA A 259 6.17 8.26 -13.52
N ASP A 260 5.26 8.20 -12.54
CA ASP A 260 5.52 7.61 -11.22
C ASP A 260 5.63 6.09 -11.25
N ALA A 261 5.03 5.43 -12.26
CA ALA A 261 5.20 4.00 -12.50
C ALA A 261 6.55 3.67 -13.17
N LEU A 262 7.23 4.62 -13.82
CA LEU A 262 8.49 4.37 -14.53
C LEU A 262 9.62 3.81 -13.65
N PRO A 263 9.87 4.29 -12.41
CA PRO A 263 10.91 3.71 -11.55
C PRO A 263 10.60 2.27 -11.11
N SER A 264 9.34 1.84 -11.21
CA SER A 264 8.92 0.46 -10.93
C SER A 264 9.05 -0.47 -12.14
N LEU A 265 9.50 0.04 -13.29
CA LEU A 265 10.00 -0.78 -14.40
C LEU A 265 11.21 -1.56 -13.90
N SER A 266 10.95 -2.71 -13.29
CA SER A 266 11.95 -3.62 -12.80
C SER A 266 12.88 -3.96 -13.94
N LEU A 267 14.18 -3.69 -13.76
CA LEU A 267 15.30 -4.15 -14.61
C LEU A 267 15.44 -5.68 -14.64
N LEU A 268 14.45 -6.43 -14.14
CA LEU A 268 14.37 -7.88 -14.25
C LEU A 268 14.23 -8.23 -15.73
N GLU A 269 15.28 -8.81 -16.31
CA GLU A 269 15.25 -9.40 -17.63
C GLU A 269 14.28 -10.58 -17.61
N PRO A 270 13.13 -10.51 -18.28
CA PRO A 270 12.12 -11.58 -18.24
C PRO A 270 12.63 -12.91 -18.78
N THR A 271 13.69 -12.86 -19.59
CA THR A 271 14.37 -14.01 -20.22
C THR A 271 15.08 -14.92 -19.22
N SER A 272 15.47 -14.44 -18.03
CA SER A 272 16.15 -15.26 -17.02
C SER A 272 15.20 -15.84 -15.96
N MET A 273 13.89 -15.64 -16.10
CA MET A 273 12.90 -15.99 -15.08
C MET A 273 12.35 -17.43 -15.23
N ASP A 274 12.09 -18.05 -14.09
CA ASP A 274 11.41 -19.36 -13.99
C ASP A 274 10.02 -19.33 -14.65
N GLU A 275 9.59 -20.48 -15.17
CA GLU A 275 8.38 -20.62 -15.97
C GLU A 275 7.11 -20.26 -15.19
N GLU A 276 7.02 -20.72 -13.94
CA GLU A 276 5.87 -20.42 -13.07
C GLU A 276 5.75 -18.91 -12.79
N GLN A 277 6.90 -18.25 -12.56
CA GLN A 277 6.94 -16.81 -12.32
C GLN A 277 6.53 -16.02 -13.56
N PHE A 278 7.00 -16.43 -14.74
CA PHE A 278 6.65 -15.80 -16.01
C PHE A 278 5.16 -15.94 -16.33
N THR A 279 4.57 -17.12 -16.10
CA THR A 279 3.13 -17.34 -16.23
C THR A 279 2.33 -16.44 -15.28
N ARG A 280 2.78 -16.30 -14.02
CA ARG A 280 2.14 -15.42 -13.04
C ARG A 280 2.17 -13.95 -13.48
N LEU A 281 3.28 -13.48 -14.03
CA LEU A 281 3.41 -12.12 -14.57
C LEU A 281 2.51 -11.91 -15.79
N THR A 282 2.45 -12.88 -16.70
CA THR A 282 1.58 -12.84 -17.89
C THR A 282 0.11 -12.73 -17.49
N ARG A 283 -0.34 -13.57 -16.54
CA ARG A 283 -1.69 -13.49 -16.00
C ARG A 283 -2.01 -12.13 -15.40
N ARG A 284 -1.07 -11.57 -14.61
CA ARG A 284 -1.25 -10.25 -13.99
C ARG A 284 -1.31 -9.13 -15.03
N ALA A 285 -0.48 -9.20 -16.07
CA ALA A 285 -0.51 -8.24 -17.17
C ALA A 285 -1.84 -8.30 -17.95
N LEU A 286 -2.34 -9.51 -18.26
CA LEU A 286 -3.64 -9.70 -18.91
C LEU A 286 -4.79 -9.12 -18.07
N SER A 287 -4.78 -9.35 -16.75
CA SER A 287 -5.81 -8.78 -15.86
C SER A 287 -5.78 -7.25 -15.77
N ASN A 288 -4.64 -6.63 -16.11
CA ASN A 288 -4.43 -5.17 -16.08
C ASN A 288 -4.42 -4.55 -17.49
N LEU A 289 -4.87 -5.25 -18.53
CA LEU A 289 -4.83 -4.76 -19.92
C LEU A 289 -5.59 -3.42 -20.12
N GLY A 290 -6.62 -3.18 -19.30
CA GLY A 290 -7.40 -1.94 -19.29
C GLY A 290 -6.75 -0.77 -18.55
N ASP A 291 -5.67 -1.00 -17.80
CA ASP A 291 -5.02 -0.01 -16.93
C ASP A 291 -3.56 0.17 -17.39
N LEU A 292 -3.34 1.20 -18.22
CA LEU A 292 -2.02 1.45 -18.82
C LEU A 292 -0.95 1.72 -17.76
N GLY A 293 -1.29 2.36 -16.64
CA GLY A 293 -0.34 2.61 -15.54
C GLY A 293 0.14 1.31 -14.89
N LYS A 294 -0.78 0.38 -14.62
CA LYS A 294 -0.41 -0.95 -14.11
C LYS A 294 0.29 -1.81 -15.15
N LEU A 295 -0.04 -1.66 -16.43
CA LEU A 295 0.67 -2.37 -17.50
C LEU A 295 2.11 -1.87 -17.63
N ALA A 296 2.34 -0.55 -17.48
CA ALA A 296 3.65 0.06 -17.51
C ALA A 296 4.58 -0.42 -16.37
N SER A 297 4.02 -0.82 -15.23
CA SER A 297 4.79 -1.41 -14.12
C SER A 297 5.06 -2.91 -14.29
N SER A 298 4.56 -3.54 -15.35
CA SER A 298 4.80 -4.96 -15.62
C SER A 298 6.23 -5.19 -16.12
N PRO A 299 6.96 -6.19 -15.58
CA PRO A 299 8.29 -6.56 -16.10
C PRO A 299 8.27 -6.97 -17.57
N LEU A 300 7.12 -7.41 -18.09
CA LEU A 300 6.95 -7.82 -19.49
C LEU A 300 7.14 -6.66 -20.49
N VAL A 301 7.10 -5.41 -20.03
CA VAL A 301 7.40 -4.23 -20.88
C VAL A 301 8.85 -4.27 -21.38
N ASN A 302 9.74 -5.00 -20.71
CA ASN A 302 11.15 -5.14 -21.06
C ASN A 302 11.45 -6.34 -21.99
N LEU A 303 10.42 -7.05 -22.47
CA LEU A 303 10.63 -8.12 -23.45
C LEU A 303 11.29 -7.57 -24.73
N PRO A 304 12.21 -8.32 -25.36
CA PRO A 304 12.91 -7.87 -26.57
C PRO A 304 11.96 -7.65 -27.76
N MET A 305 10.86 -8.40 -27.82
CA MET A 305 9.78 -8.24 -28.81
C MET A 305 8.95 -6.96 -28.61
N VAL A 306 8.94 -6.38 -27.41
CA VAL A 306 8.25 -5.11 -27.14
C VAL A 306 9.15 -3.96 -27.60
N ARG A 307 8.83 -3.38 -28.75
CA ARG A 307 9.58 -2.27 -29.36
C ARG A 307 9.04 -0.93 -28.88
N GLY A 308 9.95 0.02 -28.65
CA GLY A 308 9.61 1.39 -28.26
C GLY A 308 10.80 2.13 -27.67
N SER A 309 10.91 3.41 -27.99
CA SER A 309 11.95 4.32 -27.48
C SER A 309 11.61 4.89 -26.10
N ASN A 310 10.32 5.19 -25.88
CA ASN A 310 9.81 5.69 -24.59
C ASN A 310 9.05 4.57 -23.87
N PRO A 311 9.12 4.47 -22.52
CA PRO A 311 8.28 3.58 -21.73
C PRO A 311 6.78 3.55 -22.07
N LEU A 312 6.21 4.69 -22.46
CA LEU A 312 4.80 4.76 -22.85
C LEU A 312 4.57 4.00 -24.17
N ASP A 313 5.45 4.17 -25.15
CA ASP A 313 5.43 3.41 -26.41
C ASP A 313 5.58 1.91 -26.15
N ARG A 314 6.49 1.53 -25.25
CA ARG A 314 6.68 0.13 -24.86
C ARG A 314 5.44 -0.44 -24.17
N THR A 315 4.74 0.34 -23.37
CA THR A 315 3.48 -0.06 -22.72
C THR A 315 2.38 -0.30 -23.76
N HIS A 316 2.24 0.59 -24.75
CA HIS A 316 1.31 0.39 -25.86
C HIS A 316 1.70 -0.82 -26.72
N ALA A 317 2.99 -1.02 -26.98
CA ALA A 317 3.49 -2.18 -27.70
C ALA A 317 3.21 -3.49 -26.96
N LEU A 318 3.40 -3.52 -25.63
CA LEU A 318 3.03 -4.67 -24.81
C LEU A 318 1.51 -4.92 -24.85
N LYS A 319 0.68 -3.88 -24.74
CA LYS A 319 -0.79 -4.02 -24.83
C LYS A 319 -1.21 -4.58 -26.18
N SER A 320 -0.62 -4.08 -27.27
CA SER A 320 -0.86 -4.57 -28.63
C SER A 320 -0.46 -6.03 -28.75
N LEU A 321 0.72 -6.38 -28.25
CA LEU A 321 1.26 -7.74 -28.29
C LEU A 321 0.40 -8.72 -27.49
N LEU A 322 0.01 -8.40 -26.25
CA LEU A 322 -0.91 -9.24 -25.46
C LEU A 322 -2.28 -9.39 -26.15
N THR A 323 -2.82 -8.32 -26.72
CA THR A 323 -4.07 -8.37 -27.50
C THR A 323 -3.94 -9.30 -28.70
N GLN A 324 -2.82 -9.24 -29.43
CA GLN A 324 -2.55 -10.15 -30.55
C GLN A 324 -2.47 -11.61 -30.09
N MET A 325 -1.85 -11.88 -28.93
CA MET A 325 -1.77 -13.24 -28.38
C MET A 325 -3.12 -13.77 -27.94
N ILE A 326 -3.98 -12.90 -27.38
CA ILE A 326 -5.38 -13.25 -27.13
C ILE A 326 -6.08 -13.58 -28.45
N GLN A 327 -5.90 -12.77 -29.50
CA GLN A 327 -6.50 -13.03 -30.81
C GLN A 327 -6.06 -14.35 -31.43
N LYS A 328 -4.81 -14.81 -31.19
CA LYS A 328 -4.35 -16.13 -31.62
C LYS A 328 -5.08 -17.29 -30.95
N LEU A 329 -5.68 -17.09 -29.77
CA LEU A 329 -6.52 -18.09 -29.12
C LEU A 329 -7.89 -18.23 -29.80
N LYS A 330 -8.27 -17.28 -30.66
CA LYS A 330 -9.54 -17.35 -31.38
C LYS A 330 -9.53 -18.55 -32.33
N PRO A 331 -10.55 -19.42 -32.31
CA PRO A 331 -10.66 -20.53 -33.25
C PRO A 331 -10.66 -20.03 -34.71
N GLN A 332 -10.21 -20.87 -35.66
CA GLN A 332 -10.21 -20.58 -37.10
C GLN A 332 -11.63 -20.67 -37.67
N SER A 333 -12.47 -19.70 -37.29
CA SER A 333 -13.85 -19.56 -37.73
C SER A 333 -14.15 -18.09 -37.99
N ASP A 334 -14.94 -17.81 -39.03
CA ASP A 334 -15.41 -16.46 -39.36
C ASP A 334 -16.44 -15.94 -38.34
N ALA A 335 -16.88 -16.77 -37.39
CA ALA A 335 -17.76 -16.33 -36.31
C ALA A 335 -17.10 -15.27 -35.42
N GLN A 336 -17.90 -14.35 -34.90
CA GLN A 336 -17.45 -13.33 -33.94
C GLN A 336 -17.51 -13.83 -32.49
N PHE A 337 -18.37 -14.83 -32.22
CA PHE A 337 -18.56 -15.46 -30.92
C PHE A 337 -19.01 -16.91 -31.09
N GLY A 338 -18.60 -17.76 -30.16
CA GLY A 338 -19.03 -19.15 -30.06
C GLY A 338 -18.99 -19.62 -28.61
N THR A 339 -19.84 -20.59 -28.27
CA THR A 339 -19.95 -21.17 -26.91
C THR A 339 -19.35 -22.56 -26.80
N THR A 340 -18.72 -23.05 -27.87
CA THR A 340 -18.09 -24.38 -27.89
C THR A 340 -16.80 -24.39 -27.07
N ASP A 341 -16.33 -25.59 -26.78
CA ASP A 341 -15.13 -25.82 -25.98
C ASP A 341 -13.87 -25.16 -26.54
N GLU A 342 -13.79 -24.95 -27.85
CA GLU A 342 -12.66 -24.29 -28.51
C GLU A 342 -12.60 -22.79 -28.21
N TRP A 343 -13.76 -22.16 -27.97
CA TRP A 343 -13.85 -20.72 -27.70
C TRP A 343 -13.59 -20.35 -26.25
N ARG A 344 -13.64 -21.33 -25.33
CA ARG A 344 -13.67 -21.05 -23.88
C ARG A 344 -12.49 -20.22 -23.39
N TYR A 345 -11.27 -20.50 -23.88
CA TYR A 345 -10.08 -19.77 -23.45
C TYR A 345 -10.02 -18.36 -24.04
N TYR A 346 -10.38 -18.21 -25.32
CA TYR A 346 -10.50 -16.90 -25.97
C TYR A 346 -11.55 -16.03 -25.26
N ASN A 347 -12.77 -16.54 -25.10
CA ASN A 347 -13.86 -15.79 -24.47
C ASN A 347 -13.50 -15.37 -23.05
N ALA A 348 -12.90 -16.27 -22.25
CA ALA A 348 -12.58 -16.05 -20.85
C ALA A 348 -11.60 -14.88 -20.59
N VAL A 349 -10.79 -14.51 -21.59
CA VAL A 349 -9.83 -13.40 -21.49
C VAL A 349 -10.21 -12.21 -22.39
N TYR A 350 -10.77 -12.43 -23.57
CA TYR A 350 -11.13 -11.37 -24.51
C TYR A 350 -12.23 -10.46 -23.95
N PHE A 351 -13.36 -11.04 -23.55
CA PHE A 351 -14.49 -10.25 -23.06
C PHE A 351 -14.16 -9.54 -21.73
N PRO A 352 -13.57 -10.22 -20.71
CA PRO A 352 -13.26 -9.53 -19.47
C PRO A 352 -12.11 -8.52 -19.55
N TYR A 353 -11.06 -8.77 -20.33
CA TYR A 353 -9.85 -7.95 -20.31
C TYR A 353 -9.71 -7.00 -21.50
N VAL A 354 -10.19 -7.37 -22.68
CA VAL A 354 -10.14 -6.52 -23.88
C VAL A 354 -11.38 -5.64 -23.97
N GLN A 355 -12.57 -6.25 -23.83
CA GLN A 355 -13.85 -5.51 -23.85
C GLN A 355 -14.25 -4.95 -22.48
N GLY A 356 -13.56 -5.36 -21.40
CA GLY A 356 -13.80 -4.82 -20.05
C GLY A 356 -15.10 -5.30 -19.39
N LEU A 357 -15.70 -6.38 -19.89
CA LEU A 357 -16.91 -6.96 -19.33
C LEU A 357 -16.67 -7.54 -17.93
N LYS A 358 -17.63 -7.39 -17.03
CA LYS A 358 -17.56 -7.89 -15.65
C LYS A 358 -18.72 -8.83 -15.37
N PRO A 359 -18.61 -10.13 -15.72
CA PRO A 359 -19.76 -11.04 -15.80
C PRO A 359 -20.56 -11.19 -14.50
N TYR A 360 -19.88 -11.14 -13.34
CA TYR A 360 -20.50 -11.37 -12.03
C TYR A 360 -20.67 -10.09 -11.19
N ASN A 361 -20.53 -8.91 -11.81
CA ASN A 361 -20.78 -7.66 -11.09
C ASN A 361 -22.27 -7.31 -11.11
N ARG A 362 -22.87 -7.07 -9.93
CA ARG A 362 -24.33 -6.84 -9.74
C ARG A 362 -24.88 -5.54 -10.37
N ARG A 363 -24.04 -4.66 -10.89
CA ARG A 363 -24.40 -3.36 -11.48
C ARG A 363 -23.73 -3.18 -12.85
N ALA A 364 -24.01 -4.07 -13.80
CA ALA A 364 -23.56 -3.89 -15.18
C ALA A 364 -24.61 -3.04 -15.94
N ASP A 365 -24.19 -1.94 -16.56
CA ASP A 365 -25.03 -1.14 -17.45
C ASP A 365 -25.19 -1.89 -18.80
N ASP A 366 -26.23 -2.71 -18.87
CA ASP A 366 -26.52 -3.60 -20.00
C ASP A 366 -26.92 -2.84 -21.28
N GLU A 367 -27.40 -1.60 -21.14
CA GLU A 367 -27.92 -0.79 -22.26
C GLU A 367 -26.82 -0.30 -23.23
N SER A 368 -25.54 -0.32 -22.83
CA SER A 368 -24.42 0.20 -23.64
C SER A 368 -23.65 -0.88 -24.42
N LEU A 369 -24.00 -2.16 -24.27
CA LEU A 369 -23.26 -3.28 -24.86
C LEU A 369 -23.71 -3.59 -26.29
N ASP A 370 -22.78 -3.94 -27.16
CA ASP A 370 -23.06 -4.49 -28.48
C ASP A 370 -23.66 -5.89 -28.39
N ASP A 371 -24.34 -6.33 -29.45
CA ASP A 371 -25.11 -7.59 -29.45
C ASP A 371 -24.24 -8.82 -29.15
N VAL A 372 -22.97 -8.81 -29.56
CA VAL A 372 -22.02 -9.90 -29.30
C VAL A 372 -21.60 -9.93 -27.83
N SER A 373 -21.27 -8.77 -27.25
CA SER A 373 -20.93 -8.67 -25.82
C SER A 373 -22.11 -9.03 -24.93
N ARG A 374 -23.34 -8.70 -25.33
CA ARG A 374 -24.56 -9.08 -24.61
C ARG A 374 -24.75 -10.60 -24.63
N ALA A 375 -24.59 -11.23 -25.79
CA ALA A 375 -24.65 -12.69 -25.92
C ALA A 375 -23.56 -13.41 -25.11
N ALA A 376 -22.35 -12.84 -25.07
CA ALA A 376 -21.26 -13.36 -24.25
C ALA A 376 -21.53 -13.22 -22.76
N LEU A 377 -22.09 -12.08 -22.33
CA LEU A 377 -22.45 -11.83 -20.93
C LEU A 377 -23.52 -12.81 -20.45
N ASP A 378 -24.57 -13.02 -21.24
CA ASP A 378 -25.62 -14.00 -20.94
C ASP A 378 -25.06 -15.41 -20.81
N TRP A 379 -24.21 -15.83 -21.75
CA TRP A 379 -23.54 -17.14 -21.67
C TRP A 379 -22.68 -17.29 -20.41
N PHE A 380 -21.93 -16.24 -20.01
CA PHE A 380 -21.14 -16.30 -18.77
C PHE A 380 -22.01 -16.43 -17.52
N GLN A 381 -23.16 -15.76 -17.48
CA GLN A 381 -24.05 -15.79 -16.32
C GLN A 381 -24.85 -17.08 -16.24
N THR A 382 -25.25 -17.63 -17.38
CA THR A 382 -26.16 -18.79 -17.46
C THR A 382 -25.40 -20.12 -17.50
N CYS A 383 -24.26 -20.19 -18.17
CA CYS A 383 -23.58 -21.46 -18.45
C CYS A 383 -22.22 -21.63 -17.77
N VAL A 384 -21.60 -20.54 -17.26
CA VAL A 384 -20.23 -20.59 -16.73
C VAL A 384 -20.22 -20.21 -15.25
N PRO A 385 -19.87 -21.12 -14.33
CA PRO A 385 -19.63 -20.76 -12.94
C PRO A 385 -18.38 -19.87 -12.78
N GLU A 386 -18.39 -18.96 -11.80
CA GLU A 386 -17.28 -18.02 -11.55
C GLU A 386 -15.92 -18.72 -11.36
N ARG A 387 -15.90 -19.83 -10.60
CA ARG A 387 -14.69 -20.66 -10.41
C ARG A 387 -14.16 -21.22 -11.73
N THR A 388 -15.06 -21.60 -12.64
CA THR A 388 -14.69 -22.15 -13.96
C THR A 388 -14.08 -21.07 -14.84
N LEU A 389 -14.66 -19.86 -14.84
CA LEU A 389 -14.09 -18.71 -15.54
C LEU A 389 -12.66 -18.44 -15.08
N HIS A 390 -12.42 -18.39 -13.76
CA HIS A 390 -11.08 -18.19 -13.22
C HIS A 390 -10.09 -19.29 -13.61
N ASN A 391 -10.54 -20.55 -13.65
CA ASN A 391 -9.70 -21.65 -14.13
C ASN A 391 -9.34 -21.51 -15.61
N TRP A 392 -10.30 -21.14 -16.46
CA TRP A 392 -10.05 -20.90 -17.88
C TRP A 392 -9.11 -19.72 -18.10
N GLN A 393 -9.25 -18.64 -17.33
CA GLN A 393 -8.32 -17.50 -17.35
C GLN A 393 -6.89 -17.91 -16.97
N ASN A 394 -6.73 -18.76 -15.95
CA ASN A 394 -5.42 -19.27 -15.55
C ASN A 394 -4.77 -20.10 -16.66
N ILE A 395 -5.54 -20.99 -17.31
CA ILE A 395 -5.04 -21.83 -18.41
C ILE A 395 -4.70 -20.97 -19.63
N ALA A 396 -5.57 -20.03 -20.02
CA ALA A 396 -5.32 -19.11 -21.12
C ALA A 396 -4.04 -18.29 -20.91
N ALA A 397 -3.83 -17.78 -19.69
CA ALA A 397 -2.61 -17.07 -19.34
C ALA A 397 -1.34 -17.94 -19.46
N LYS A 398 -1.44 -19.24 -19.13
CA LYS A 398 -0.33 -20.18 -19.32
C LYS A 398 -0.02 -20.40 -20.80
N LEU A 399 -1.03 -20.61 -21.63
CA LEU A 399 -0.86 -20.77 -23.09
C LEU A 399 -0.21 -19.53 -23.73
N ILE A 400 -0.67 -18.34 -23.34
CA ILE A 400 -0.08 -17.07 -23.81
C ILE A 400 1.38 -16.95 -23.33
N ALA A 401 1.67 -17.31 -22.08
CA ALA A 401 3.01 -17.24 -21.52
C ALA A 401 3.99 -18.19 -22.23
N GLU A 402 3.57 -19.42 -22.55
CA GLU A 402 4.38 -20.38 -23.32
C GLU A 402 4.70 -19.85 -24.71
N GLU A 403 3.70 -19.30 -25.41
CA GLU A 403 3.88 -18.74 -26.75
C GLU A 403 4.73 -17.46 -26.74
N LEU A 404 4.66 -16.65 -25.68
CA LEU A 404 5.54 -15.48 -25.47
C LEU A 404 7.01 -15.88 -25.25
N LYS A 405 7.29 -17.06 -24.70
CA LYS A 405 8.66 -17.55 -24.51
C LYS A 405 9.27 -18.18 -25.77
N ARG A 406 8.42 -18.66 -26.70
CA ARG A 406 8.87 -19.28 -27.94
C ARG A 406 9.35 -18.27 -29.00
N GLN A 407 8.89 -17.02 -28.91
CA GLN A 407 9.30 -15.91 -29.76
C GLN A 407 10.52 -15.20 -29.19
#